data_AF-A0A832GU75-F1
#
_entry.id   AF-A0A832GU75-F1
#
_cell.length_a   1.000
_cell.length_b   1.000
_cell.length_c   1.000
_cell.angle_alpha   90.00
_cell.angle_beta   90.00
_cell.angle_gamma   90.00
#
_symmetry.space_group_name_H-M   'P 1'
#
loop_
_entity.id
_entity.type
_entity.pdbx_description
1 polymer ?
#
loop_
_entity_poly.entity_id
_entity_poly.type
_entity_poly.pdbx_seq_one_letter_code
_entity_poly.pdbx_strand_id
1 'polypeptide(L)' 'MNLEFIELIKSRRSIRKYQDKPVSNKILQKLLEAAQWAPSAHNSQPWEFIIIKDEEIKRNIANVSSWSKFFLTH' A
#
# COMPACT_ATOMS: atom_id res chain seq x y z
N MET A 1 14.11 -15.14 -8.06
CA MET A 1 14.04 -14.89 -9.51
C MET A 1 14.11 -13.40 -9.74
N ASN A 2 15.01 -12.95 -10.60
CA ASN A 2 15.02 -11.57 -11.08
C ASN A 2 14.08 -11.53 -12.28
N LEU A 3 12.98 -10.79 -12.17
CA LEU A 3 12.05 -10.57 -13.29
C LEU A 3 12.48 -9.30 -14.01
N GLU A 4 12.39 -9.30 -15.34
CA GLU A 4 12.57 -8.07 -16.10
C GLU A 4 11.45 -7.07 -15.78
N PHE A 5 11.76 -5.77 -15.85
CA PHE A 5 10.84 -4.72 -15.37
C PHE A 5 9.45 -4.78 -16.03
N ILE A 6 9.40 -5.07 -17.33
CA ILE A 6 8.14 -5.19 -18.07
C ILE A 6 7.32 -6.40 -17.60
N GLU A 7 7.97 -7.51 -17.28
CA GLU A 7 7.31 -8.72 -16.77
C GLU A 7 6.73 -8.48 -15.37
N LEU A 8 7.49 -7.77 -14.53
CA LEU A 8 7.04 -7.36 -13.20
C LEU A 8 5.73 -6.55 -13.30
N ILE A 9 5.69 -5.53 -14.16
CA ILE A 9 4.47 -4.72 -14.37
C ILE A 9 3.30 -5.60 -14.82
N LYS A 10 3.51 -6.49 -15.80
CA LYS A 10 2.46 -7.38 -16.31
C LYS A 10 1.97 -8.39 -15.27
N SER A 11 2.82 -8.78 -14.32
CA SER A 11 2.48 -9.73 -13.26
C SER A 11 1.63 -9.13 -12.12
N ARG A 12 1.57 -7.80 -11.99
CA ARG A 12 0.83 -7.13 -10.91
C ARG A 12 -0.64 -7.55 -10.89
N ARG A 13 -1.17 -7.85 -9.70
CA ARG A 13 -2.59 -8.12 -9.45
C ARG A 13 -3.09 -7.31 -8.26
N SER A 14 -4.40 -7.04 -8.21
CA SER A 14 -5.03 -6.48 -7.01
C SER A 14 -5.26 -7.61 -6.00
N ILE A 15 -4.44 -7.65 -4.96
CA ILE A 15 -4.56 -8.60 -3.85
C ILE A 15 -5.63 -8.09 -2.87
N ARG A 16 -6.50 -8.97 -2.37
CA ARG A 16 -7.59 -8.64 -1.42
C ARG A 16 -7.75 -9.68 -0.30
N LYS A 17 -6.72 -10.50 -0.10
CA LYS A 17 -6.58 -11.45 1.00
C LYS A 17 -5.11 -11.43 1.40
N TYR A 18 -4.84 -11.21 2.67
CA TYR A 18 -3.50 -10.97 3.20
C TYR A 18 -3.22 -11.93 4.32
N GLN A 19 -1.94 -12.20 4.59
CA GLN A 19 -1.59 -12.95 5.79
C GLN A 19 -1.82 -12.09 7.03
N ASP A 20 -2.15 -12.72 8.15
CA ASP A 20 -2.13 -12.08 9.47
C ASP A 20 -0.67 -11.90 9.95
N LYS A 21 0.04 -11.01 9.26
CA LYS A 21 1.44 -10.70 9.52
C LYS A 21 1.70 -9.21 9.34
N PRO A 22 2.25 -8.52 10.35
CA PRO A 22 2.57 -7.11 10.22
C PRO A 22 3.70 -6.89 9.21
N VAL A 23 3.60 -5.78 8.47
CA VAL A 23 4.67 -5.30 7.59
C VAL A 23 5.74 -4.60 8.45
N SER A 24 7.01 -4.93 8.22
CA SER A 24 8.11 -4.32 8.99
C SER A 24 8.30 -2.84 8.63
N ASN A 25 8.78 -2.05 9.60
CA ASN A 25 9.07 -0.62 9.37
C ASN A 25 10.10 -0.40 8.25
N LYS A 26 11.07 -1.31 8.08
CA LYS A 26 12.06 -1.26 7.00
C LYS A 26 11.40 -1.35 5.62
N ILE A 27 10.40 -2.22 5.47
CA ILE A 27 9.65 -2.34 4.21
C ILE A 27 8.81 -1.08 3.99
N LEU A 28 8.14 -0.57 5.03
CA LEU A 28 7.35 0.66 4.94
C LEU A 28 8.20 1.86 4.50
N GLN A 29 9.38 2.04 5.09
CA GLN A 29 10.31 3.12 4.70
C GLN A 29 10.73 3.02 3.23
N LYS A 30 11.10 1.82 2.77
CA LYS A 30 11.47 1.58 1.37
C LYS A 30 10.33 1.91 0.40
N LEU A 31 9.08 1.61 0.78
CA LEU A 31 7.91 1.94 -0.04
C LEU A 31 7.66 3.45 -0.10
N LEU A 32 7.76 4.15 1.02
CA LEU A 32 7.60 5.60 1.07
C LEU A 32 8.68 6.33 0.27
N GLU A 33 9.93 5.89 0.39
CA GLU A 33 11.05 6.41 -0.41
C GLU A 33 10.78 6.24 -1.91
N ALA A 34 10.36 5.04 -2.33
CA ALA A 34 10.01 4.80 -3.73
C ALA A 34 8.83 5.67 -4.21
N ALA A 35 7.83 5.90 -3.36
CA ALA A 35 6.67 6.73 -3.70
C ALA A 35 7.03 8.21 -3.89
N GLN A 36 7.98 8.74 -3.12
CA GLN A 36 8.46 10.13 -3.23
C GLN A 36 9.11 10.42 -4.58
N TRP A 37 9.68 9.41 -5.24
CA TRP A 37 10.30 9.55 -6.56
C TRP A 37 9.30 9.62 -7.72
N ALA A 38 7.99 9.54 -7.45
CA ALA A 38 6.98 9.77 -8.47
C ALA A 38 7.05 11.22 -8.99
N PRO A 39 6.92 11.44 -10.31
CA PRO A 39 7.00 12.78 -10.88
C PRO A 39 5.88 13.68 -10.33
N SER A 40 6.22 14.92 -9.99
CA SER A 40 5.27 15.92 -9.51
C SER A 40 5.37 17.22 -10.31
N ALA A 41 4.22 17.83 -10.59
CA ALA A 41 4.17 19.09 -11.31
C ALA A 41 4.90 20.17 -10.52
N HIS A 42 5.81 20.91 -11.18
CA HIS A 42 6.63 21.96 -10.56
C HIS A 42 7.39 21.51 -9.31
N ASN A 43 7.72 20.22 -9.19
CA ASN A 43 8.34 19.64 -8.00
C ASN A 43 7.57 19.89 -6.69
N SER A 44 6.24 20.04 -6.77
CA SER A 44 5.38 20.33 -5.62
C SER A 44 5.38 19.23 -4.56
N GLN A 45 5.74 18.00 -4.93
CA GLN A 45 5.75 16.83 -4.03
C GLN A 45 4.49 16.75 -3.15
N PRO A 46 3.28 16.79 -3.72
CA PRO A 46 2.03 17.00 -2.97
C PRO A 46 1.53 15.73 -2.26
N TRP A 47 2.40 14.74 -2.06
CA TRP A 47 2.05 13.42 -1.59
C TRP A 47 2.02 13.39 -0.06
N GLU A 48 0.87 13.07 0.53
CA GLU A 48 0.75 12.81 1.96
C GLU A 48 0.42 11.33 2.20
N PHE A 49 1.12 10.71 3.13
CA PHE A 49 0.94 9.30 3.46
C PHE A 49 0.63 9.13 4.95
N ILE A 50 -0.47 8.45 5.25
CA ILE A 50 -0.86 8.12 6.63
C ILE A 50 -0.76 6.60 6.80
N ILE A 51 0.06 6.16 7.76
CA ILE A 51 0.19 4.74 8.10
C ILE A 51 -0.74 4.42 9.26
N ILE A 52 -1.74 3.58 8.99
CA ILE A 52 -2.72 3.13 10.00
C ILE A 52 -2.35 1.72 10.45
N LYS A 53 -1.92 1.60 11.70
CA LYS A 53 -1.64 0.31 12.37
C LYS A 53 -2.71 -0.08 13.37
N ASP A 54 -3.52 0.87 13.82
CA ASP A 54 -4.57 0.65 14.79
C ASP A 54 -5.71 -0.20 14.19
N GLU A 55 -6.08 -1.27 14.89
CA GLU A 55 -7.10 -2.21 14.42
C GLU A 55 -8.51 -1.61 14.42
N GLU A 56 -8.83 -0.73 15.37
CA GLU A 56 -10.14 -0.11 15.47
C GLU A 56 -10.34 0.88 14.31
N ILE A 57 -9.34 1.72 14.02
CA ILE A 57 -9.36 2.63 12.87
C ILE A 57 -9.51 1.84 11.57
N LYS A 58 -8.77 0.72 11.39
CA LYS A 58 -8.92 -0.15 10.22
C LYS A 58 -10.33 -0.73 10.10
N ARG A 59 -10.95 -1.16 11.20
CA ARG A 59 -12.35 -1.63 11.21
C ARG A 59 -13.32 -0.53 10.79
N ASN A 60 -13.14 0.68 11.30
CA ASN A 60 -13.98 1.82 10.93
C ASN A 60 -13.87 2.12 9.43
N ILE A 61 -12.66 2.13 8.87
CA ILE A 61 -12.44 2.33 7.42
C ILE A 61 -13.08 1.21 6.60
N ALA A 62 -12.96 -0.04 7.04
CA ALA A 62 -13.54 -1.17 6.33
C ALA A 62 -15.07 -1.04 6.15
N ASN A 63 -15.74 -0.37 7.09
CA ASN A 63 -17.18 -0.17 7.11
C ASN A 63 -17.66 1.05 6.31
N VAL A 64 -16.77 1.91 5.81
CA VAL A 64 -17.14 3.12 5.04
C VAL A 64 -17.80 2.76 3.69
N SER A 65 -17.40 1.64 3.08
CA SER A 65 -17.99 1.18 1.81
C SER A 65 -18.01 -0.35 1.73
N SER A 66 -18.88 -0.89 0.86
CA SER A 66 -18.87 -2.34 0.58
C SER A 66 -17.55 -2.82 -0.03
N TRP A 67 -16.79 -1.94 -0.70
CA TRP A 67 -15.54 -2.24 -1.37
C TRP A 67 -14.31 -2.22 -0.45
N SER A 68 -14.41 -1.61 0.74
CA SER A 68 -13.31 -1.51 1.72
C SER A 68 -13.21 -2.70 2.67
N LYS A 69 -14.10 -3.69 2.58
CA LYS A 69 -14.12 -4.86 3.47
C LYS A 69 -12.82 -5.68 3.47
N PHE A 70 -11.99 -5.57 2.43
CA PHE A 70 -10.70 -6.27 2.36
C PHE A 70 -9.71 -5.86 3.45
N PHE A 71 -9.89 -4.68 4.09
CA PHE A 71 -9.06 -4.28 5.24
C PHE A 71 -9.21 -5.20 6.46
N LEU A 72 -10.27 -6.01 6.52
CA LEU A 72 -10.52 -7.00 7.58
C LEU A 72 -10.09 -8.42 7.22
N THR A 73 -9.54 -8.62 6.02
CA THR A 73 -9.20 -9.97 5.55
C THR A 73 -7.86 -10.43 6.09
N HIS A 74 -7.81 -11.69 6.50
CA HIS A 74 -6.63 -12.46 6.91
C HIS A 74 -6.56 -13.77 6.08
#